data_AF-A0AAW2DD51-F1
#
_entry.id   AF-A0AAW2DD51-F1
#
_cell.length_a   1.000
_cell.length_b   1.000
_cell.length_c   1.000
_cell.angle_alpha   90.00
_cell.angle_beta   90.00
_cell.angle_gamma   90.00
#
_symmetry.space_group_name_H-M   'P 1'
#
loop_
_entity.id
_entity.type
_entity.pdbx_description
1 polymer ?
#
loop_
_entity_poly.entity_id
_entity_poly.type
_entity_poly.pdbx_seq_one_letter_code
_entity_poly.pdbx_strand_id
1 'polypeptide(L)'
;MEAKIEEGGEEEANKRKWKRKKSSEASFCPINSLDDGCLMHIFSFLSPIPDRYNTALVCNRWCYLACHPRLWLRVDRSVKDLSEPGVFPNIETAVAAARPGDTILIAAGGSHRASNIQIKKPLCLIGGGELPDETTLICSRGSDSALEFMSTCKLANLTVKAELGCCLLHRKGRLTIDGCVLQCESNPLDYLSCPIVSTASAAQQLSSSLNSHSDGVFVSQTRIEGGAKAVLTSGDLELQRVRVIYARTSLLFWFDVEHQ
;
A
#
# COMPACT_ATOMS: atom_id res chain seq x y z
N MET A 1 8.54 78.25 -21.82
CA MET A 1 9.12 78.23 -23.18
C MET A 1 10.47 77.53 -23.09
N GLU A 2 10.61 76.56 -23.98
CA GLU A 2 11.72 75.71 -24.38
C GLU A 2 13.19 76.09 -24.06
N ALA A 3 13.98 75.07 -23.72
CA ALA A 3 15.21 74.60 -24.41
C ALA A 3 15.74 73.37 -23.60
N LYS A 4 15.71 72.10 -24.04
CA LYS A 4 16.44 71.34 -25.09
C LYS A 4 17.99 71.43 -25.05
N ILE A 5 18.66 70.35 -24.58
CA ILE A 5 19.62 69.41 -25.27
C ILE A 5 21.06 69.99 -25.36
N GLU A 6 22.15 69.34 -24.88
CA GLU A 6 22.92 68.18 -25.43
C GLU A 6 23.71 67.51 -24.26
N GLU A 7 23.70 66.20 -24.03
CA GLU A 7 24.22 65.02 -24.77
C GLU A 7 25.65 64.58 -24.41
N GLY A 8 25.80 63.25 -24.25
CA GLY A 8 27.04 62.48 -24.20
C GLY A 8 27.49 62.09 -22.79
N GLY A 9 27.59 60.84 -22.35
CA GLY A 9 27.49 59.53 -23.01
C GLY A 9 28.24 58.52 -22.11
N GLU A 10 27.57 57.39 -21.81
CA GLU A 10 28.09 56.04 -21.52
C GLU A 10 29.16 55.84 -20.42
N GLU A 11 28.83 55.14 -19.33
CA GLU A 11 29.20 53.72 -19.09
C GLU A 11 30.72 53.49 -19.17
N GLU A 12 31.43 53.09 -18.11
CA GLU A 12 31.31 51.78 -17.48
C GLU A 12 32.28 51.69 -16.27
N ALA A 13 32.09 50.65 -15.46
CA ALA A 13 33.13 49.98 -14.67
C ALA A 13 33.73 50.67 -13.43
N ASN A 14 33.03 50.60 -12.29
CA ASN A 14 33.68 50.11 -11.06
C ASN A 14 32.71 49.56 -10.01
N LYS A 15 32.10 48.40 -10.31
CA LYS A 15 31.44 47.56 -9.30
C LYS A 15 32.50 47.03 -8.31
N ARG A 16 32.62 47.71 -7.18
CA ARG A 16 33.42 47.32 -6.01
C ARG A 16 32.98 45.92 -5.54
N LYS A 17 33.84 44.94 -5.79
CA LYS A 17 33.72 43.54 -5.37
C LYS A 17 33.71 43.44 -3.85
N TRP A 18 32.53 43.32 -3.26
CA TRP A 18 32.38 42.69 -1.94
C TRP A 18 32.64 41.19 -2.11
N LYS A 19 33.88 40.76 -1.87
CA LYS A 19 34.22 39.35 -1.69
C LYS A 19 33.56 38.85 -0.40
N ARG A 20 32.31 38.41 -0.49
CA ARG A 20 31.75 37.42 0.44
C ARG A 20 32.57 36.14 0.23
N LYS A 21 33.50 35.84 1.14
CA LYS A 21 34.04 34.49 1.28
C LYS A 21 32.86 33.55 1.50
N LYS A 22 32.44 32.85 0.43
CA LYS A 22 31.66 31.62 0.57
C LYS A 22 32.61 30.62 1.23
N SER A 23 32.44 30.37 2.52
CA SER A 23 32.84 29.11 3.13
C SER A 23 31.92 28.04 2.56
N SER A 24 32.23 27.57 1.34
CA SER A 24 31.58 26.40 0.74
C SER A 24 32.32 25.15 1.21
N GLU A 25 32.29 24.90 2.52
CA GLU A 25 32.31 23.53 3.01
C GLU A 25 30.86 23.25 3.39
N ALA A 26 30.03 23.07 2.35
CA ALA A 26 28.91 22.17 2.53
C ALA A 26 29.56 20.85 2.94
N SER A 27 29.31 20.40 4.15
CA SER A 27 29.68 19.07 4.62
C SER A 27 29.26 18.08 3.54
N PHE A 28 30.19 17.68 2.69
CA PHE A 28 29.95 16.65 1.69
C PHE A 28 29.83 15.37 2.52
N CYS A 29 28.61 15.06 2.96
CA CYS A 29 28.34 13.75 3.52
C CYS A 29 28.61 12.75 2.38
N PRO A 30 29.66 11.92 2.46
CA PRO A 30 30.10 11.06 1.35
C PRO A 30 29.03 10.03 0.95
N ILE A 31 28.02 9.86 1.79
CA ILE A 31 26.87 9.00 1.52
C ILE A 31 25.90 9.59 0.48
N ASN A 32 25.83 10.92 0.36
CA ASN A 32 25.00 11.58 -0.65
C ASN A 32 25.68 11.62 -2.03
N SER A 33 26.98 11.36 -2.10
CA SER A 33 27.72 11.18 -3.36
C SER A 33 27.64 9.76 -3.93
N LEU A 34 27.11 8.79 -3.19
CA LEU A 34 26.85 7.45 -3.71
C LEU A 34 25.83 7.53 -4.85
N ASP A 35 25.97 6.67 -5.85
CA ASP A 35 24.97 6.48 -6.89
C ASP A 35 23.72 5.79 -6.35
N ASP A 36 22.61 5.95 -7.08
CA ASP A 36 21.32 5.39 -6.69
C ASP A 36 21.35 3.85 -6.61
N GLY A 37 22.17 3.18 -7.44
CA GLY A 37 22.31 1.72 -7.45
C GLY A 37 22.95 1.20 -6.17
N CYS A 38 24.06 1.80 -5.75
CA CYS A 38 24.72 1.46 -4.48
C CYS A 38 23.82 1.73 -3.27
N LEU A 39 23.11 2.87 -3.23
CA LEU A 39 22.17 3.15 -2.13
C LEU A 39 21.03 2.13 -2.07
N MET A 40 20.45 1.75 -3.21
CA MET A 40 19.44 0.70 -3.24
C MET A 40 19.96 -0.65 -2.77
N HIS A 41 21.20 -1.00 -3.13
CA HIS A 41 21.81 -2.24 -2.66
C HIS A 41 21.96 -2.25 -1.13
N ILE A 42 22.38 -1.13 -0.53
CA ILE A 42 22.42 -0.98 0.93
C ILE A 42 21.01 -1.14 1.52
N PHE A 43 20.01 -0.47 0.95
CA PHE A 43 18.63 -0.52 1.45
C PHE A 43 18.00 -1.90 1.35
N SER A 44 18.47 -2.74 0.43
CA SER A 44 18.02 -4.14 0.30
C SER A 44 18.36 -5.01 1.51
N PHE A 45 19.44 -4.68 2.24
CA PHE A 45 19.81 -5.40 3.47
C PHE A 45 19.05 -4.92 4.70
N LEU A 46 18.46 -3.73 4.65
CA LEU A 46 17.71 -3.14 5.76
C LEU A 46 16.35 -3.81 5.94
N SER A 47 15.91 -3.92 7.20
CA SER A 47 14.54 -4.31 7.51
C SER A 47 13.57 -3.22 7.02
N PRO A 48 12.39 -3.56 6.47
CA PRO A 48 11.44 -2.54 5.98
C PRO A 48 11.02 -1.60 7.11
N ILE A 49 10.80 -2.15 8.31
CA ILE A 49 10.59 -1.40 9.54
C ILE A 49 11.53 -1.95 10.62
N PRO A 50 12.25 -1.10 11.38
CA PRO A 50 12.23 0.37 11.30
C PRO A 50 13.27 0.96 10.33
N ASP A 51 14.27 0.19 9.90
CA ASP A 51 15.50 0.74 9.32
C ASP A 51 15.27 1.43 7.96
N ARG A 52 14.62 0.73 7.02
CA ARG A 52 14.32 1.27 5.69
C ARG A 52 13.29 2.40 5.76
N TYR A 53 12.33 2.30 6.68
CA TYR A 53 11.40 3.40 6.98
C TYR A 53 12.13 4.65 7.45
N ASN A 54 13.04 4.53 8.43
CA ASN A 54 13.85 5.65 8.92
C ASN A 54 14.72 6.25 7.81
N THR A 55 15.26 5.39 6.96
CA THR A 55 16.04 5.77 5.77
C THR A 55 15.20 6.62 4.80
N ALA A 56 13.93 6.27 4.59
CA ALA A 56 13.02 7.04 3.74
C ALA A 56 12.73 8.45 4.29
N LEU A 57 12.83 8.67 5.60
CA LEU A 57 12.59 9.97 6.22
C LEU A 57 13.74 10.97 6.05
N VAL A 58 14.93 10.52 5.63
CA VAL A 58 16.13 11.37 5.56
C VAL A 58 16.00 12.47 4.51
N CYS A 59 15.58 12.12 3.28
CA CYS A 59 15.35 13.07 2.20
C CYS A 59 14.49 12.45 1.08
N ASN A 60 13.96 13.27 0.17
CA ASN A 60 13.13 12.81 -0.95
C ASN A 60 13.83 11.77 -1.84
N ARG A 61 15.14 11.91 -2.07
CA ARG A 61 15.91 10.94 -2.86
C ARG A 61 15.95 9.58 -2.18
N TRP A 62 16.20 9.55 -0.87
CA TRP A 62 16.26 8.30 -0.11
C TRP A 62 14.87 7.66 0.02
N CYS A 63 13.83 8.47 0.19
CA CYS A 63 12.44 8.01 0.14
C CYS A 63 12.14 7.25 -1.17
N TYR A 64 12.46 7.87 -2.31
CA TYR A 64 12.25 7.25 -3.62
C TYR A 64 12.97 5.90 -3.78
N LEU A 65 14.24 5.82 -3.33
CA LEU A 65 15.05 4.60 -3.44
C LEU A 65 14.64 3.53 -2.43
N ALA A 66 14.31 3.91 -1.20
CA ALA A 66 13.86 3.00 -0.14
C ALA A 66 12.50 2.36 -0.47
N CYS A 67 11.66 3.06 -1.23
CA CYS A 67 10.36 2.57 -1.69
C CYS A 67 10.41 1.94 -3.09
N HIS A 68 11.60 1.76 -3.68
CA HIS A 68 11.71 1.31 -5.07
C HIS A 68 11.13 -0.11 -5.28
N PRO A 69 10.38 -0.37 -6.38
CA PRO A 69 9.78 -1.68 -6.67
C PRO A 69 10.73 -2.89 -6.80
N ARG A 70 12.04 -2.66 -6.76
CA ARG A 70 13.06 -3.72 -6.79
C ARG A 70 13.28 -4.34 -5.42
N LEU A 71 12.85 -3.65 -4.36
CA LEU A 71 12.94 -4.11 -2.98
C LEU A 71 11.67 -4.86 -2.52
N TRP A 72 10.68 -4.97 -3.41
CA TRP A 72 9.42 -5.67 -3.14
C TRP A 72 9.57 -7.15 -3.40
N LEU A 73 8.86 -7.95 -2.60
CA LEU A 73 8.75 -9.37 -2.84
C LEU A 73 7.79 -9.59 -4.01
N ARG A 74 8.07 -10.58 -4.86
CA ARG A 74 7.25 -10.88 -6.03
C ARG A 74 6.62 -12.25 -5.88
N VAL A 75 5.35 -12.36 -6.20
CA VAL A 75 4.66 -13.66 -6.30
C VAL A 75 4.44 -13.94 -7.77
N ASP A 76 5.11 -14.97 -8.28
CA ASP A 76 4.97 -15.40 -9.67
C ASP A 76 4.84 -16.93 -9.73
N ARG A 77 3.67 -17.38 -10.21
CA ARG A 77 3.32 -18.79 -10.37
C ARG A 77 4.14 -19.52 -11.44
N SER A 78 4.72 -18.77 -12.39
CA SER A 78 5.46 -19.34 -13.51
C SER A 78 6.89 -19.73 -13.14
N VAL A 79 7.36 -19.26 -11.99
CA VAL A 79 8.70 -19.50 -11.48
C VAL A 79 8.82 -20.92 -10.98
N LYS A 80 9.58 -21.73 -11.73
CA LYS A 80 9.98 -23.08 -11.34
C LYS A 80 11.28 -23.08 -10.53
N ASP A 81 12.11 -22.05 -10.71
CA ASP A 81 13.43 -21.93 -10.10
C ASP A 81 13.42 -20.90 -8.97
N LEU A 82 13.52 -21.38 -7.72
CA LEU A 82 13.62 -20.57 -6.49
C LEU A 82 14.94 -19.79 -6.36
N SER A 83 15.66 -19.57 -7.47
CA SER A 83 17.03 -19.03 -7.47
C SER A 83 17.06 -17.50 -7.34
N GLU A 84 15.98 -16.81 -7.74
CA GLU A 84 15.90 -15.36 -7.59
C GLU A 84 15.46 -14.97 -6.17
N PRO A 85 16.31 -14.25 -5.42
CA PRO A 85 15.96 -13.83 -4.06
C PRO A 85 14.78 -12.85 -4.09
N GLY A 86 13.75 -13.15 -3.30
CA GLY A 86 12.55 -12.31 -3.19
C GLY A 86 11.43 -12.65 -4.16
N VAL A 87 11.56 -13.71 -4.95
CA VAL A 87 10.48 -14.25 -5.81
C VAL A 87 9.93 -15.54 -5.20
N PHE A 88 8.61 -15.64 -5.11
CA PHE A 88 7.90 -16.74 -4.48
C PHE A 88 6.83 -17.33 -5.41
N PRO A 89 6.60 -18.64 -5.35
CA PRO A 89 5.60 -19.28 -6.21
C PRO A 89 4.16 -18.96 -5.77
N ASN A 90 3.94 -18.75 -4.47
CA ASN A 90 2.61 -18.61 -3.87
C ASN A 90 2.58 -17.42 -2.89
N ILE A 91 1.39 -16.91 -2.64
CA ILE A 91 1.18 -15.79 -1.70
C ILE A 91 1.49 -16.20 -0.27
N GLU A 92 1.12 -17.42 0.13
CA GLU A 92 1.40 -17.95 1.47
C GLU A 92 2.90 -17.95 1.80
N THR A 93 3.74 -18.39 0.86
CA THR A 93 5.19 -18.44 1.04
C THR A 93 5.80 -17.05 1.06
N ALA A 94 5.31 -16.12 0.22
CA ALA A 94 5.71 -14.72 0.27
C ALA A 94 5.32 -14.05 1.59
N VAL A 95 4.09 -14.26 2.07
CA VAL A 95 3.62 -13.74 3.35
C VAL A 95 4.43 -14.33 4.50
N ALA A 96 4.80 -15.62 4.46
CA ALA A 96 5.66 -16.22 5.46
C ALA A 96 7.06 -15.59 5.49
N ALA A 97 7.69 -15.43 4.32
CA ALA A 97 9.05 -14.87 4.19
C ALA A 97 9.14 -13.35 4.41
N ALA A 98 8.03 -12.62 4.24
CA ALA A 98 8.02 -11.17 4.35
C ALA A 98 8.45 -10.66 5.74
N ARG A 99 8.96 -9.45 5.81
CA ARG A 99 9.24 -8.74 7.06
C ARG A 99 8.13 -7.70 7.31
N PRO A 100 7.90 -7.28 8.56
CA PRO A 100 6.99 -6.17 8.86
C PRO A 100 7.32 -4.93 8.01
N GLY A 101 6.34 -4.44 7.26
CA GLY A 101 6.46 -3.30 6.34
C GLY A 101 6.81 -3.66 4.90
N ASP A 102 7.01 -4.94 4.57
CA ASP A 102 7.28 -5.35 3.19
C ASP A 102 6.07 -5.14 2.27
N THR A 103 6.39 -4.90 0.99
CA THR A 103 5.42 -4.88 -0.09
C THR A 103 5.58 -6.15 -0.92
N ILE A 104 4.47 -6.85 -1.16
CA ILE A 104 4.39 -8.05 -1.98
C ILE A 104 3.61 -7.68 -3.26
N LEU A 105 4.30 -7.77 -4.39
CA LEU A 105 3.74 -7.58 -5.72
C LEU A 105 3.31 -8.92 -6.30
N ILE A 106 2.04 -9.06 -6.63
CA ILE A 106 1.47 -10.28 -7.19
C ILE A 106 1.49 -10.17 -8.71
N ALA A 107 2.15 -11.09 -9.40
CA ALA A 107 2.28 -11.06 -10.85
C ALA A 107 0.91 -11.15 -11.55
N ALA A 108 0.77 -10.35 -12.60
CA ALA A 108 -0.40 -10.30 -13.47
C ALA A 108 -0.51 -11.52 -14.38
N GLY A 109 -1.70 -11.73 -14.96
CA GLY A 109 -1.93 -12.74 -16.00
C GLY A 109 -2.30 -14.12 -15.44
N GLY A 110 -2.83 -14.19 -14.23
CA GLY A 110 -3.28 -15.46 -13.67
C GLY A 110 -4.11 -15.36 -12.40
N SER A 111 -4.65 -16.51 -12.04
CA SER A 111 -5.32 -16.73 -10.76
C SER A 111 -4.38 -17.37 -9.76
N HIS A 112 -4.29 -16.78 -8.58
CA HIS A 112 -3.51 -17.24 -7.44
C HIS A 112 -4.47 -17.82 -6.41
N ARG A 113 -4.16 -18.99 -5.88
CA ARG A 113 -4.98 -19.60 -4.83
C ARG A 113 -4.74 -18.86 -3.52
N ALA A 114 -5.81 -18.46 -2.86
CA ALA A 114 -5.77 -17.84 -1.53
C ALA A 114 -6.86 -18.44 -0.65
N SER A 115 -6.47 -19.20 0.37
CA SER A 115 -7.40 -19.90 1.25
C SER A 115 -6.90 -19.79 2.69
N ASN A 116 -7.59 -18.99 3.51
CA ASN A 116 -7.27 -18.71 4.92
C ASN A 116 -5.84 -18.20 5.15
N ILE A 117 -5.32 -17.34 4.26
CA ILE A 117 -3.97 -16.79 4.42
C ILE A 117 -3.96 -15.77 5.57
N GLN A 118 -3.21 -16.07 6.63
CA GLN A 118 -3.13 -15.23 7.83
C GLN A 118 -2.01 -14.19 7.74
N ILE A 119 -2.39 -12.92 7.75
CA ILE A 119 -1.46 -11.77 7.75
C ILE A 119 -1.35 -11.22 9.17
N LYS A 120 -0.30 -11.65 9.86
CA LYS A 120 -0.02 -11.32 11.28
C LYS A 120 0.95 -10.15 11.47
N LYS A 121 1.52 -9.65 10.38
CA LYS A 121 2.50 -8.56 10.37
C LYS A 121 2.05 -7.49 9.38
N PRO A 122 2.48 -6.24 9.56
CA PRO A 122 2.05 -5.18 8.66
C PRO A 122 2.63 -5.40 7.28
N LEU A 123 1.80 -5.41 6.24
CA LEU A 123 2.22 -5.70 4.86
C LEU A 123 1.44 -4.85 3.86
N CYS A 124 2.02 -4.64 2.68
CA CYS A 124 1.31 -4.10 1.53
C CYS A 124 1.23 -5.17 0.43
N LEU A 125 0.04 -5.51 0.00
CA LEU A 125 -0.24 -6.44 -1.09
C LEU A 125 -0.74 -5.64 -2.30
N ILE A 126 -0.04 -5.76 -3.43
CA ILE A 126 -0.35 -5.00 -4.65
C ILE A 126 -0.45 -5.97 -5.82
N GLY A 127 -1.53 -5.90 -6.60
CA GLY A 127 -1.58 -6.58 -7.89
C GLY A 127 -0.73 -5.86 -8.93
N GLY A 128 0.10 -6.61 -9.65
CA GLY A 128 1.01 -6.10 -10.68
C GLY A 128 0.39 -5.90 -12.06
N GLY A 129 -0.92 -6.03 -12.20
CA GLY A 129 -1.64 -5.74 -13.44
C GLY A 129 -1.83 -4.24 -13.67
N GLU A 130 -2.14 -3.83 -14.90
CA GLU A 130 -2.60 -2.46 -15.17
C GLU A 130 -4.03 -2.27 -14.63
N LEU A 131 -4.82 -3.34 -14.66
CA LEU A 131 -6.17 -3.43 -14.11
C LEU A 131 -6.22 -4.46 -12.97
N PRO A 132 -7.10 -4.27 -11.96
CA PRO A 132 -7.20 -5.22 -10.85
C PRO A 132 -7.63 -6.62 -11.30
N ASP A 133 -8.40 -6.70 -12.39
CA ASP A 133 -8.91 -7.95 -12.98
C ASP A 133 -7.82 -8.85 -13.57
N GLU A 134 -6.62 -8.32 -13.83
CA GLU A 134 -5.49 -9.11 -14.33
C GLU A 134 -4.78 -9.91 -13.23
N THR A 135 -5.02 -9.55 -11.97
CA THR A 135 -4.50 -10.23 -10.78
C THR A 135 -5.64 -10.75 -9.93
N THR A 136 -5.96 -12.03 -10.06
CA THR A 136 -7.10 -12.63 -9.35
C THR A 136 -6.64 -13.55 -8.24
N LEU A 137 -7.19 -13.37 -7.04
CA LEU A 137 -7.08 -14.29 -5.92
C LEU A 137 -8.35 -15.13 -5.86
N ILE A 138 -8.22 -16.45 -5.89
CA ILE A 138 -9.37 -17.36 -5.84
C ILE A 138 -9.35 -18.13 -4.52
N CYS A 139 -10.44 -17.98 -3.77
CA CYS A 139 -10.75 -18.76 -2.58
C CYS A 139 -11.80 -19.81 -2.94
N SER A 140 -11.35 -21.06 -2.99
CA SER A 140 -12.19 -22.24 -3.26
C SER A 140 -13.13 -22.55 -2.08
N ARG A 141 -14.21 -23.28 -2.35
CA ARG A 141 -15.11 -23.81 -1.31
C ARG A 141 -14.36 -24.54 -0.17
N GLY A 142 -14.85 -24.36 1.05
CA GLY A 142 -14.32 -24.99 2.27
C GLY A 142 -13.41 -24.10 3.12
N SER A 143 -13.13 -22.89 2.65
CA SER A 143 -12.39 -21.86 3.38
C SER A 143 -13.33 -20.79 3.94
N ASP A 144 -13.04 -20.29 5.14
CA ASP A 144 -13.84 -19.22 5.76
C ASP A 144 -13.61 -17.86 5.10
N SER A 145 -12.36 -17.62 4.68
CA SER A 145 -11.92 -16.37 4.07
C SER A 145 -10.76 -16.58 3.11
N ALA A 146 -10.60 -15.70 2.11
CA ALA A 146 -9.42 -15.72 1.26
C ALA A 146 -8.18 -15.21 2.02
N LEU A 147 -8.32 -14.04 2.65
CA LEU A 147 -7.28 -13.37 3.44
C LEU A 147 -7.82 -12.99 4.83
N GLU A 148 -7.07 -13.35 5.87
CA GLU A 148 -7.35 -13.02 7.26
C GLU A 148 -6.32 -12.00 7.78
N PHE A 149 -6.78 -10.82 8.19
CA PHE A 149 -5.95 -9.71 8.65
C PHE A 149 -5.96 -9.61 10.17
N MET A 150 -4.79 -9.85 10.78
CA MET A 150 -4.55 -9.68 12.22
C MET A 150 -3.55 -8.53 12.50
N SER A 151 -3.23 -7.73 11.48
CA SER A 151 -2.32 -6.59 11.55
C SER A 151 -2.66 -5.57 10.46
N THR A 152 -2.08 -4.37 10.55
CA THR A 152 -2.29 -3.28 9.59
C THR A 152 -1.82 -3.66 8.19
N CYS A 153 -2.73 -3.68 7.23
CA CYS A 153 -2.42 -4.11 5.87
C CYS A 153 -3.03 -3.19 4.83
N LYS A 154 -2.33 -3.01 3.70
CA LYS A 154 -2.88 -2.35 2.52
C LYS A 154 -3.02 -3.36 1.39
N LEU A 155 -4.22 -3.46 0.83
CA LEU A 155 -4.53 -4.17 -0.41
C LEU A 155 -4.74 -3.14 -1.51
N ALA A 156 -4.09 -3.32 -2.66
CA ALA A 156 -4.33 -2.46 -3.80
C ALA A 156 -4.33 -3.22 -5.13
N ASN A 157 -5.13 -2.73 -6.07
CA ASN A 157 -5.11 -3.13 -7.48
C ASN A 157 -5.19 -4.65 -7.71
N LEU A 158 -6.06 -5.34 -6.99
CA LEU A 158 -6.24 -6.79 -7.15
C LEU A 158 -7.70 -7.19 -7.03
N THR A 159 -8.04 -8.31 -7.65
CA THR A 159 -9.37 -8.91 -7.58
C THR A 159 -9.35 -10.10 -6.63
N VAL A 160 -10.25 -10.14 -5.64
CA VAL A 160 -10.45 -11.29 -4.75
C VAL A 160 -11.80 -11.92 -5.06
N LYS A 161 -11.79 -13.20 -5.40
CA LYS A 161 -12.98 -14.00 -5.68
C LYS A 161 -13.15 -15.08 -4.61
N ALA A 162 -14.32 -15.14 -4.00
CA ALA A 162 -14.67 -16.16 -3.03
C ALA A 162 -15.90 -16.95 -3.49
N GLU A 163 -15.77 -18.28 -3.60
CA GLU A 163 -16.87 -19.19 -3.97
C GLU A 163 -17.83 -19.46 -2.81
N LEU A 164 -17.28 -19.58 -1.60
CA LEU A 164 -18.00 -19.76 -0.33
C LEU A 164 -17.18 -19.11 0.78
N GLY A 165 -17.80 -18.27 1.60
CA GLY A 165 -17.12 -17.48 2.64
C GLY A 165 -16.98 -16.00 2.27
N CYS A 166 -16.06 -15.32 2.94
CA CYS A 166 -15.78 -13.89 2.72
C CYS A 166 -14.49 -13.68 1.92
N CYS A 167 -14.37 -12.58 1.18
CA CYS A 167 -13.12 -12.25 0.50
C CYS A 167 -12.07 -11.86 1.54
N LEU A 168 -12.44 -10.95 2.45
CA LEU A 168 -11.54 -10.36 3.42
C LEU A 168 -12.12 -10.48 4.83
N LEU A 169 -11.37 -11.10 5.74
CA LEU A 169 -11.69 -11.19 7.16
C LEU A 169 -10.75 -10.30 7.96
N HIS A 170 -11.26 -9.21 8.50
CA HIS A 170 -10.52 -8.28 9.33
C HIS A 170 -10.75 -8.57 10.83
N ARG A 171 -9.67 -8.80 11.57
CA ARG A 171 -9.71 -9.07 13.02
C ARG A 171 -8.99 -8.03 13.86
N LYS A 172 -7.93 -7.41 13.34
CA LYS A 172 -7.12 -6.42 14.07
C LYS A 172 -6.28 -5.57 13.11
N GLY A 173 -6.02 -4.33 13.52
CA GLY A 173 -5.20 -3.36 12.82
C GLY A 173 -6.02 -2.47 11.89
N ARG A 174 -5.31 -1.78 11.00
CA ARG A 174 -5.93 -0.96 9.97
C ARG A 174 -5.86 -1.66 8.61
N LEU A 175 -6.99 -2.00 8.02
CA LEU A 175 -7.07 -2.57 6.68
C LEU A 175 -7.43 -1.46 5.68
N THR A 176 -6.55 -1.19 4.72
CA THR A 176 -6.83 -0.25 3.61
C THR A 176 -7.03 -1.03 2.32
N ILE A 177 -8.14 -0.84 1.64
CA ILE A 177 -8.51 -1.51 0.40
C ILE A 177 -8.69 -0.44 -0.67
N ASP A 178 -7.85 -0.44 -1.69
CA ASP A 178 -7.76 0.65 -2.66
C ASP A 178 -7.74 0.14 -4.10
N GLY A 179 -8.73 0.51 -4.91
CA GLY A 179 -8.78 0.11 -6.32
C GLY A 179 -8.91 -1.40 -6.52
N CYS A 180 -9.52 -2.13 -5.58
CA CYS A 180 -9.70 -3.57 -5.65
C CYS A 180 -11.06 -3.97 -6.23
N VAL A 181 -11.21 -5.24 -6.59
CA VAL A 181 -12.50 -5.84 -6.91
C VAL A 181 -12.75 -7.01 -5.97
N LEU A 182 -13.85 -6.99 -5.24
CA LEU A 182 -14.25 -8.07 -4.35
C LEU A 182 -15.49 -8.73 -4.92
N GLN A 183 -15.38 -10.02 -5.27
CA GLN A 183 -16.45 -10.77 -5.91
C GLN A 183 -16.79 -12.02 -5.08
N CYS A 184 -18.01 -12.07 -4.55
CA CYS A 184 -18.58 -13.30 -4.02
C CYS A 184 -19.38 -13.99 -5.14
N GLU A 185 -19.05 -15.25 -5.44
CA GLU A 185 -19.76 -16.02 -6.48
C GLU A 185 -21.20 -16.31 -6.05
N SER A 186 -22.13 -16.25 -7.01
CA SER A 186 -23.54 -16.56 -6.79
C SER A 186 -23.74 -18.06 -6.52
N ASN A 187 -24.16 -18.38 -5.31
CA ASN A 187 -24.37 -19.71 -4.76
C ASN A 187 -25.75 -19.72 -4.06
N PRO A 188 -26.45 -20.85 -3.88
CA PRO A 188 -27.74 -20.86 -3.19
C PRO A 188 -27.64 -20.47 -1.71
N LEU A 189 -26.42 -20.28 -1.19
CA LEU A 189 -26.10 -19.77 0.15
C LEU A 189 -25.63 -18.31 0.14
N ASP A 190 -25.96 -17.53 -0.90
CA ASP A 190 -25.56 -16.11 -1.05
C ASP A 190 -25.94 -15.21 0.13
N TYR A 191 -26.95 -15.61 0.92
CA TYR A 191 -27.32 -14.91 2.15
C TYR A 191 -26.26 -14.98 3.26
N LEU A 192 -25.27 -15.87 3.13
CA LEU A 192 -24.16 -16.05 4.08
C LEU A 192 -22.85 -15.42 3.58
N SER A 193 -22.74 -15.07 2.29
CA SER A 193 -21.53 -14.47 1.74
C SER A 193 -21.55 -12.95 1.91
N CYS A 194 -20.50 -12.44 2.54
CA CYS A 194 -20.23 -11.02 2.67
C CYS A 194 -18.78 -10.80 2.22
N PRO A 195 -18.51 -9.94 1.21
CA PRO A 195 -17.16 -9.73 0.70
C PRO A 195 -16.18 -9.28 1.79
N ILE A 196 -16.60 -8.36 2.66
CA ILE A 196 -15.79 -7.89 3.78
C ILE A 196 -16.49 -8.25 5.08
N VAL A 197 -15.77 -8.92 5.99
CA VAL A 197 -16.22 -9.19 7.35
C VAL A 197 -15.21 -8.60 8.31
N SER A 198 -15.65 -7.71 9.21
CA SER A 198 -14.81 -7.18 10.28
C SER A 198 -15.33 -7.67 11.62
N THR A 199 -14.50 -8.45 12.32
CA THR A 199 -14.75 -8.92 13.69
C THR A 199 -13.79 -8.28 14.70
N ALA A 200 -13.12 -7.19 14.31
CA ALA A 200 -12.33 -6.44 15.26
C ALA A 200 -13.25 -5.88 16.35
N SER A 201 -12.95 -6.23 17.60
CA SER A 201 -13.69 -5.80 18.77
C SER A 201 -12.82 -4.84 19.56
N ALA A 202 -13.42 -3.79 20.14
CA ALA A 202 -12.79 -2.95 21.15
C ALA A 202 -12.53 -3.72 22.47
N ALA A 203 -11.76 -4.82 22.41
CA ALA A 203 -11.38 -5.57 23.58
C ALA A 203 -10.31 -4.79 24.37
N GLN A 204 -10.78 -4.09 25.42
CA GLN A 204 -10.05 -3.57 26.59
C GLN A 204 -8.52 -3.46 26.43
N GLN A 205 -8.05 -2.39 25.81
CA GLN A 205 -6.65 -1.95 25.96
C GLN A 205 -6.47 -1.35 27.36
N LEU A 206 -6.33 -2.21 28.37
CA LEU A 206 -5.65 -1.85 29.62
C LEU A 206 -4.14 -1.81 29.33
N SER A 207 -3.65 -0.75 28.67
CA SER A 207 -2.27 -0.25 28.82
C SER A 207 -2.00 0.96 27.92
N SER A 208 -1.64 2.04 28.61
CA SER A 208 -0.92 3.24 28.17
C SER A 208 -0.11 3.15 26.87
N SER A 209 -0.51 3.91 25.85
CA SER A 209 0.40 4.66 24.97
C SER A 209 -0.40 5.64 24.14
N LEU A 210 0.02 6.91 24.14
CA LEU A 210 -0.49 7.94 23.23
C LEU A 210 -0.37 7.44 21.78
N ASN A 211 -1.48 7.52 21.02
CA ASN A 211 -1.63 7.16 19.60
C ASN A 211 -1.78 5.66 19.24
N SER A 212 -2.61 4.90 19.97
CA SER A 212 -3.10 3.63 19.43
C SER A 212 -4.04 3.90 18.25
N HIS A 213 -3.56 3.76 17.01
CA HIS A 213 -4.42 3.76 15.83
C HIS A 213 -5.51 2.71 16.03
N SER A 214 -6.77 3.16 15.99
CA SER A 214 -7.95 2.31 16.11
C SER A 214 -7.98 1.23 15.03
N ASP A 215 -8.49 0.07 15.41
CA ASP A 215 -8.81 -0.98 14.45
C ASP A 215 -9.92 -0.47 13.51
N GLY A 216 -9.73 -0.69 12.20
CA GLY A 216 -10.70 -0.20 11.22
C GLY A 216 -10.39 -0.60 9.77
N VAL A 217 -11.42 -0.55 8.93
CA VAL A 217 -11.34 -0.88 7.50
C VAL A 217 -11.65 0.37 6.68
N PHE A 218 -10.78 0.71 5.75
CA PHE A 218 -10.91 1.85 4.86
C PHE A 218 -11.01 1.32 3.44
N VAL A 219 -12.06 1.71 2.74
CA VAL A 219 -12.32 1.28 1.37
C VAL A 219 -12.35 2.49 0.47
N SER A 220 -11.56 2.46 -0.60
CA SER A 220 -11.52 3.48 -1.65
C SER A 220 -11.52 2.85 -3.03
N GLN A 221 -12.26 3.47 -3.96
CA GLN A 221 -12.25 3.08 -5.38
C GLN A 221 -12.48 1.58 -5.63
N THR A 222 -13.22 0.90 -4.75
CA THR A 222 -13.31 -0.56 -4.77
C THR A 222 -14.65 -0.99 -5.35
N ARG A 223 -14.63 -1.96 -6.26
CA ARG A 223 -15.83 -2.60 -6.82
C ARG A 223 -16.20 -3.79 -5.95
N ILE A 224 -17.46 -3.85 -5.51
CA ILE A 224 -17.96 -4.94 -4.67
C ILE A 224 -19.15 -5.58 -5.38
N GLU A 225 -19.05 -6.88 -5.66
CA GLU A 225 -20.02 -7.64 -6.44
C GLU A 225 -20.39 -8.94 -5.71
N GLY A 226 -21.68 -9.26 -5.70
CA GLY A 226 -22.19 -10.47 -5.05
C GLY A 226 -22.26 -10.39 -3.51
N GLY A 227 -22.80 -11.45 -2.92
CA GLY A 227 -23.10 -11.53 -1.49
C GLY A 227 -24.36 -10.75 -1.08
N ALA A 228 -24.89 -11.07 0.10
CA ALA A 228 -26.09 -10.41 0.61
C ALA A 228 -25.85 -9.00 1.18
N LYS A 229 -24.63 -8.75 1.67
CA LYS A 229 -24.19 -7.43 2.17
C LYS A 229 -22.76 -7.20 1.72
N ALA A 230 -22.41 -5.96 1.39
CA ALA A 230 -21.04 -5.58 1.02
C ALA A 230 -20.06 -5.73 2.19
N VAL A 231 -20.53 -5.39 3.40
CA VAL A 231 -19.74 -5.43 4.64
C VAL A 231 -20.59 -5.98 5.76
N LEU A 232 -20.00 -6.87 6.56
CA LEU A 232 -20.54 -7.33 7.83
C LEU A 232 -19.60 -6.91 8.96
N THR A 233 -20.11 -6.16 9.93
CA THR A 233 -19.37 -5.80 11.13
C THR A 233 -19.90 -6.56 12.34
N SER A 234 -19.03 -6.83 13.30
CA SER A 234 -19.37 -7.40 14.60
C SER A 234 -18.90 -6.47 15.71
N GLY A 235 -19.71 -6.28 16.76
CA GLY A 235 -19.41 -5.38 17.87
C GLY A 235 -19.75 -3.92 17.57
N ASP A 236 -18.93 -2.99 18.06
CA ASP A 236 -19.16 -1.54 18.06
C ASP A 236 -18.61 -0.83 16.81
N LEU A 237 -18.25 -1.59 15.77
CA LEU A 237 -17.77 -1.05 14.51
C LEU A 237 -18.93 -0.54 13.67
N GLU A 238 -18.88 0.74 13.33
CA GLU A 238 -19.89 1.41 12.53
C GLU A 238 -19.37 1.72 11.13
N LEU A 239 -20.27 1.59 10.16
CA LEU A 239 -20.02 2.00 8.78
C LEU A 239 -20.23 3.51 8.66
N GLN A 240 -19.17 4.23 8.33
CA GLN A 240 -19.14 5.70 8.26
C GLN A 240 -18.62 6.18 6.91
N ARG A 241 -18.88 7.46 6.60
CA ARG A 241 -18.33 8.18 5.43
C ARG A 241 -18.57 7.47 4.09
N VAL A 242 -19.74 6.83 3.98
CA VAL A 242 -20.13 6.05 2.80
C VAL A 242 -20.39 6.97 1.60
N ARG A 243 -19.74 6.65 0.47
CA ARG A 243 -19.99 7.23 -0.84
C ARG A 243 -20.01 6.10 -1.86
N VAL A 244 -20.97 6.16 -2.77
CA VAL A 244 -21.07 5.22 -3.88
C VAL A 244 -21.13 6.03 -5.17
N ILE A 245 -20.25 5.74 -6.12
CA ILE A 245 -20.25 6.36 -7.43
C ILE A 245 -20.73 5.34 -8.46
N TYR A 246 -21.78 5.73 -9.18
CA TYR A 246 -22.28 4.97 -10.32
C TYR A 246 -21.45 5.32 -11.56
N ALA A 247 -20.53 4.43 -11.93
CA ALA A 247 -19.86 4.51 -13.23
C ALA A 247 -20.70 3.80 -14.30
N ARG A 248 -20.38 4.03 -15.58
CA ARG A 248 -21.15 3.46 -16.71
C ARG A 248 -21.26 1.92 -16.68
N THR A 249 -20.29 1.24 -16.09
CA THR A 249 -20.17 -0.22 -16.13
C THR A 249 -20.08 -0.87 -14.75
N SER A 250 -20.00 -0.08 -13.67
CA SER A 250 -19.77 -0.61 -12.32
C SER A 250 -20.11 0.39 -11.21
N LEU A 251 -20.41 -0.13 -10.03
CA LEU A 251 -20.48 0.65 -8.79
C LEU A 251 -19.12 0.67 -8.10
N LEU A 252 -18.68 1.86 -7.72
CA LEU A 252 -17.46 2.04 -6.93
C LEU A 252 -17.84 2.51 -5.53
N PHE A 253 -17.22 1.91 -4.52
CA PHE A 253 -17.50 2.14 -3.11
C PHE A 253 -16.33 2.87 -2.43
N TRP A 254 -16.69 3.82 -1.57
CA TRP A 254 -15.83 4.43 -0.58
C TRP A 254 -16.57 4.41 0.75
N PHE A 255 -15.93 3.90 1.79
CA PHE A 255 -16.48 3.94 3.15
C PHE A 255 -15.40 3.57 4.14
N ASP A 256 -15.65 3.93 5.38
CA ASP A 256 -14.80 3.58 6.50
C ASP A 256 -15.61 2.76 7.51
N VAL A 257 -14.94 1.82 8.17
CA VAL A 257 -15.48 0.99 9.24
C VAL A 257 -14.60 1.23 10.44
N GLU A 258 -15.10 2.02 11.39
CA GLU A 258 -14.36 2.43 12.58
C GLU A 258 -15.29 2.45 13.80
N HIS A 259 -14.70 2.56 14.98
CA HIS A 259 -15.45 2.85 16.20
C HIS A 259 -15.88 4.32 16.18
N GLN A 260 -17.08 4.60 16.71
CA GLN A 260 -17.63 5.95 16.82
C GLN A 260 -16.91 6.81 17.88
#